data_AF-A0A7I9YW97-F1
#
_entry.id   AF-A0A7I9YW97-F1
#
_cell.length_a   1.000
_cell.length_b   1.000
_cell.length_c   1.000
_cell.angle_alpha   90.00
_cell.angle_beta   90.00
_cell.angle_gamma   90.00
#
_symmetry.space_group_name_H-M   'P 1'
#
loop_
_entity.id
_entity.type
_entity.pdbx_description
1 polymer ?
#
loop_
_entity_poly.entity_id
_entity_poly.type
_entity_poly.pdbx_seq_one_letter_code
_entity_poly.pdbx_strand_id
1 'polypeptide(L)'
;MGLVVIDFATRRRVRINGILAATSGGLAVDVEQAYGNCPQYIHSRHLAVSVPSSAEDSVETLRSNQLHQRDIELVHAADTFFLGTTHPESGNDASHRGGPASFVHAAPDHLWWPDYPGNNMFNSFGNLAIDPTAALLFVDFRSGETLQLSGTATVRWDAGSVGGEVGKDPPTGRRVVFAPQQVITIESVQHSLAAAD
;
A
#
# COMPACT_ATOMS: atom_id res chain seq x y z
N MET A 1 10.84 4.20 13.49
CA MET A 1 9.66 3.98 12.60
C MET A 1 9.64 5.06 11.53
N GLY A 2 9.35 4.70 10.28
CA GLY A 2 9.10 5.64 9.19
C GLY A 2 7.63 5.71 8.82
N LEU A 3 7.10 6.92 8.70
CA LEU A 3 5.72 7.24 8.32
C LEU A 3 5.69 8.02 7.03
N VAL A 4 4.60 7.85 6.28
CA VAL A 4 4.30 8.65 5.10
C VAL A 4 2.97 9.39 5.33
N VAL A 5 3.02 10.71 5.17
CA VAL A 5 1.84 11.57 5.20
C VAL A 5 1.64 12.11 3.79
N ILE A 6 0.44 11.97 3.24
CA ILE A 6 0.12 12.40 1.88
C ILE A 6 -1.12 13.28 1.89
N ASP A 7 -0.96 14.48 1.35
CA ASP A 7 -2.06 15.29 0.88
C ASP A 7 -2.20 15.03 -0.63
N PHE A 8 -3.21 14.24 -1.00
CA PHE A 8 -3.45 13.90 -2.40
C PHE A 8 -3.94 15.10 -3.21
N ALA A 9 -4.67 16.05 -2.61
CA ALA A 9 -5.19 17.21 -3.33
C ALA A 9 -4.04 18.09 -3.82
N THR A 10 -3.10 18.42 -2.93
CA THR A 10 -1.92 19.23 -3.27
C THR A 10 -0.72 18.42 -3.76
N ARG A 11 -0.85 17.09 -3.85
CA ARG A 11 0.20 16.13 -4.21
C ARG A 11 1.45 16.27 -3.33
N ARG A 12 1.28 16.58 -2.04
CA ARG A 12 2.40 16.71 -1.10
C ARG A 12 2.58 15.42 -0.34
N ARG A 13 3.83 14.98 -0.22
CA ARG A 13 4.20 13.84 0.61
C ARG A 13 5.30 14.26 1.57
N VAL A 14 5.09 13.99 2.85
CA VAL A 14 6.08 14.17 3.90
C VAL A 14 6.45 12.80 4.44
N ARG A 15 7.74 12.56 4.61
CA ARG A 15 8.25 11.43 5.38
C ARG A 15 8.59 11.91 6.78
N ILE A 16 8.12 11.15 7.77
CA ILE A 16 8.40 11.40 9.18
C ILE A 16 9.09 10.17 9.74
N ASN A 17 10.31 10.34 10.22
CA ASN A 17 11.04 9.30 10.96
C ASN A 17 11.02 9.66 12.43
N GLY A 18 10.76 8.67 13.29
CA GLY A 18 10.70 8.90 14.71
C GLY A 18 10.46 7.65 15.55
N ILE A 19 10.30 7.87 16.84
CA ILE A 19 10.03 6.84 17.85
C ILE A 19 8.54 6.83 18.17
N LEU A 20 7.90 5.68 17.97
CA LEU A 20 6.50 5.47 18.30
C LEU A 20 6.35 5.10 19.78
N ALA A 21 5.46 5.78 20.49
CA ALA A 21 5.08 5.45 21.86
C ALA A 21 3.56 5.33 21.98
N ALA A 22 3.09 4.32 22.71
CA ALA A 22 1.71 4.25 23.13
C ALA A 22 1.46 5.28 24.26
N THR A 23 0.30 5.91 24.22
CA THR A 23 -0.18 6.86 25.22
C THR A 23 -1.59 6.46 25.67
N SER A 24 -2.10 7.08 26.72
CA SER A 24 -3.46 6.82 27.20
C SER A 24 -4.56 7.20 26.19
N GLY A 25 -4.26 8.08 25.22
CA GLY A 25 -5.20 8.56 24.22
C GLY A 25 -4.91 8.11 22.78
N GLY A 26 -3.93 7.22 22.58
CA GLY A 26 -3.54 6.76 21.23
C GLY A 26 -2.03 6.64 21.07
N LEU A 27 -1.52 7.03 19.90
CA LEU A 27 -0.12 6.92 19.53
C LEU A 27 0.54 8.29 19.46
N ALA A 28 1.74 8.42 20.04
CA ALA A 28 2.61 9.58 19.90
C ALA A 28 3.86 9.20 19.12
N VAL A 29 4.35 10.12 18.28
CA VAL A 29 5.59 9.95 17.52
C VAL A 29 6.54 11.07 17.92
N ASP A 30 7.65 10.70 18.55
CA ASP A 30 8.75 11.63 18.77
C ASP A 30 9.53 11.76 17.46
N VAL A 31 9.43 12.93 16.82
CA VAL A 31 9.91 13.14 15.46
C VAL A 31 11.39 13.46 15.45
N GLU A 32 12.18 12.57 14.86
CA GLU A 32 13.61 12.77 14.64
C GLU A 32 13.88 13.52 13.33
N GLN A 33 13.11 13.21 12.29
CA GLN A 33 13.23 13.84 10.98
C GLN A 33 11.87 14.00 10.32
N ALA A 34 11.63 15.14 9.68
CA ALA A 34 10.48 15.37 8.83
C ALA A 34 10.91 16.12 7.57
N TYR A 35 10.66 15.54 6.39
CA TYR A 35 11.05 16.15 5.12
C TYR A 35 10.08 15.82 4.00
N GLY A 36 9.97 16.75 3.04
CA GLY A 36 9.19 16.53 1.83
C GLY A 36 9.86 15.53 0.90
N ASN A 37 9.06 14.64 0.32
CA ASN A 37 9.48 13.75 -0.76
C ASN A 37 8.89 14.21 -2.10
N CYS A 38 9.53 13.78 -3.19
CA CYS A 38 9.07 14.07 -4.55
C CYS A 38 7.58 13.69 -4.74
N PRO A 39 6.76 14.54 -5.37
CA PRO A 39 5.32 14.30 -5.60
C PRO A 39 5.02 13.35 -6.77
N GLN A 40 6.07 12.74 -7.33
CA GLN A 40 5.97 11.84 -8.48
C GLN A 40 5.05 10.66 -8.15
N TYR A 41 4.19 10.32 -9.12
CA TYR A 41 3.16 9.28 -9.04
C TYR A 41 2.08 9.47 -7.96
N ILE A 42 1.98 10.65 -7.34
CA ILE A 42 0.81 11.01 -6.53
C ILE A 42 -0.26 11.53 -7.48
N HIS A 43 -1.32 10.74 -7.70
CA HIS A 43 -2.49 11.12 -8.47
C HIS A 43 -3.41 12.01 -7.63
N SER A 44 -3.71 13.22 -8.14
CA SER A 44 -4.52 14.19 -7.40
C SER A 44 -5.96 13.71 -7.24
N ARG A 45 -6.49 13.83 -6.02
CA ARG A 45 -7.89 13.57 -5.71
C ARG A 45 -8.31 14.39 -4.48
N HIS A 46 -9.58 14.76 -4.43
CA HIS A 46 -10.18 15.38 -3.26
C HIS A 46 -10.88 14.30 -2.45
N LEU A 47 -10.43 14.10 -1.20
CA LEU A 47 -11.03 13.14 -0.30
C LEU A 47 -12.11 13.84 0.52
N ALA A 48 -13.35 13.42 0.34
CA ALA A 48 -14.42 13.74 1.28
C ALA A 48 -14.24 12.81 2.49
N VAL A 49 -13.56 13.30 3.53
CA VAL A 49 -13.46 12.57 4.79
C VAL A 49 -14.77 12.75 5.53
N SER A 50 -15.64 11.75 5.42
CA SER A 50 -16.80 11.62 6.29
C SER A 50 -16.30 11.16 7.66
N VAL A 51 -16.47 11.98 8.70
CA VAL A 51 -16.34 11.47 10.07
C VAL A 51 -17.50 10.51 10.28
N PRO A 52 -17.28 9.24 10.68
CA PRO A 52 -18.36 8.31 10.94
C PRO A 52 -19.32 8.98 11.93
N SER A 53 -20.54 9.27 11.46
CA SER A 53 -21.46 10.16 12.17
C SER A 53 -22.29 9.40 13.23
N SER A 54 -22.23 8.07 13.20
CA SER A 54 -22.96 7.20 14.11
C SER A 54 -22.18 5.93 14.41
N ALA A 55 -22.53 5.27 15.52
CA ALA A 55 -22.06 3.93 15.86
C ALA A 55 -22.72 2.82 15.00
N GLU A 56 -23.50 3.19 13.98
CA GLU A 56 -24.29 2.27 13.12
C GLU A 56 -23.64 1.99 11.77
N ASP A 57 -22.53 2.66 11.41
CA ASP A 57 -21.72 2.27 10.26
C ASP A 57 -21.05 0.92 10.61
N SER A 58 -21.69 -0.19 10.21
CA SER A 58 -21.12 -1.51 10.40
C SER A 58 -19.98 -1.71 9.42
N VAL A 59 -18.84 -2.16 9.95
CA VAL A 59 -17.65 -2.47 9.17
C VAL A 59 -17.52 -3.98 9.11
N GLU A 60 -17.53 -4.53 7.90
CA GLU A 60 -17.27 -5.95 7.70
C GLU A 60 -15.76 -6.18 7.53
N THR A 61 -15.24 -7.20 8.20
CA THR A 61 -13.83 -7.61 8.09
C THR A 61 -13.77 -9.05 7.60
N LEU A 62 -13.29 -9.23 6.37
CA LEU A 62 -13.06 -10.54 5.77
C LEU A 62 -11.59 -10.91 5.92
N ARG A 63 -11.31 -12.17 6.26
CA ARG A 63 -9.95 -12.69 6.43
C ARG A 63 -9.73 -13.92 5.56
N SER A 64 -8.60 -13.96 4.86
CA SER A 64 -8.18 -15.07 4.01
C SER A 64 -6.66 -15.23 4.06
N ASN A 65 -6.13 -16.29 3.47
CA ASN A 65 -4.71 -16.49 3.20
C ASN A 65 -4.35 -16.31 1.71
N GLN A 66 -5.34 -16.03 0.87
CA GLN A 66 -5.20 -15.81 -0.57
C GLN A 66 -6.14 -14.70 -1.04
N LEU A 67 -5.79 -14.05 -2.16
CA LEU A 67 -6.65 -13.05 -2.78
C LEU A 67 -7.82 -13.72 -3.50
N HIS A 68 -9.01 -13.19 -3.27
CA HIS A 68 -10.19 -13.50 -4.06
C HIS A 68 -10.30 -12.57 -5.27
N GLN A 69 -11.23 -12.88 -6.17
CA GLN A 69 -11.46 -12.13 -7.41
C GLN A 69 -11.68 -10.62 -7.16
N ARG A 70 -12.44 -10.26 -6.12
CA ARG A 70 -12.66 -8.87 -5.72
C ARG A 70 -11.37 -8.16 -5.28
N ASP A 71 -10.52 -8.85 -4.51
CA ASP A 71 -9.24 -8.30 -4.06
C ASP A 71 -8.32 -8.01 -5.26
N ILE A 72 -8.29 -8.92 -6.23
CA ILE A 72 -7.54 -8.78 -7.48
C ILE A 72 -8.05 -7.59 -8.30
N GLU A 73 -9.37 -7.43 -8.40
CA GLU A 73 -10.00 -6.30 -9.10
C GLU A 73 -9.64 -4.96 -8.44
N LEU A 74 -9.65 -4.90 -7.10
CA LEU A 74 -9.23 -3.73 -6.35
C LEU A 74 -7.77 -3.39 -6.63
N VAL A 75 -6.86 -4.39 -6.59
CA VAL A 75 -5.44 -4.19 -6.89
C VAL A 75 -5.23 -3.68 -8.33
N HIS A 76 -5.96 -4.20 -9.31
CA HIS A 76 -5.86 -3.72 -10.69
C HIS A 76 -6.42 -2.32 -10.89
N ALA A 77 -7.50 -1.95 -10.19
CA ALA A 77 -8.05 -0.60 -10.24
C ALA A 77 -7.15 0.43 -9.53
N ALA A 78 -6.29 -0.01 -8.61
CA ALA A 78 -5.45 0.87 -7.83
C ALA A 78 -4.35 1.54 -8.66
N ASP A 79 -4.27 2.86 -8.54
CA ASP A 79 -3.17 3.69 -9.05
C ASP A 79 -2.16 4.06 -7.95
N THR A 80 -2.40 3.55 -6.74
CA THR A 80 -1.58 3.77 -5.55
C THR A 80 -1.73 2.61 -4.56
N PHE A 81 -0.64 2.29 -3.86
CA PHE A 81 -0.65 1.46 -2.67
C PHE A 81 0.45 1.90 -1.70
N PHE A 82 0.36 1.47 -0.46
CA PHE A 82 1.38 1.69 0.56
C PHE A 82 2.12 0.40 0.86
N LEU A 83 3.45 0.49 0.95
CA LEU A 83 4.35 -0.62 1.24
C LEU A 83 4.98 -0.39 2.61
N GLY A 84 4.70 -1.29 3.55
CA GLY A 84 5.42 -1.44 4.80
C GLY A 84 6.58 -2.43 4.65
N THR A 85 7.76 -2.08 5.16
CA THR A 85 8.92 -2.98 5.24
C THR A 85 9.57 -2.87 6.62
N THR A 86 10.34 -3.89 6.99
CA THR A 86 11.03 -3.94 8.29
C THR A 86 12.54 -3.90 8.09
N HIS A 87 13.24 -3.27 9.02
CA HIS A 87 14.68 -3.41 9.17
C HIS A 87 15.01 -3.74 10.63
N PRO A 88 15.88 -4.71 10.92
CA PRO A 88 16.19 -5.12 12.30
C PRO A 88 16.68 -3.99 13.20
N GLU A 89 17.48 -3.07 12.66
CA GLU A 89 18.07 -1.96 13.43
C GLU A 89 17.25 -0.65 13.40
N SER A 90 16.73 -0.24 12.24
CA SER A 90 16.01 1.04 12.09
C SER A 90 14.48 0.91 12.24
N GLY A 91 13.98 -0.32 12.38
CA GLY A 91 12.57 -0.64 12.61
C GLY A 91 11.71 -0.64 11.34
N ASN A 92 10.40 -0.49 11.53
CA ASN A 92 9.44 -0.51 10.43
C ASN A 92 9.43 0.82 9.66
N ASP A 93 9.24 0.74 8.36
CA ASP A 93 9.15 1.88 7.44
C ASP A 93 7.93 1.74 6.54
N ALA A 94 7.34 2.87 6.14
CA ALA A 94 6.22 2.94 5.22
C ALA A 94 6.57 3.83 4.02
N SER A 95 6.23 3.36 2.83
CA SER A 95 6.43 4.08 1.57
C SER A 95 5.16 4.06 0.71
N HIS A 96 4.97 5.11 -0.09
CA HIS A 96 3.90 5.16 -1.09
C HIS A 96 4.45 4.76 -2.46
N ARG A 97 3.73 3.86 -3.12
CA ARG A 97 3.96 3.43 -4.50
C ARG A 97 2.77 3.86 -5.35
N GLY A 98 3.05 4.47 -6.49
CA GLY A 98 2.02 4.89 -7.43
C GLY A 98 2.45 4.61 -8.85
N GLY A 99 1.48 4.48 -9.74
CA GLY A 99 1.66 4.15 -11.14
C GLY A 99 0.33 4.24 -11.90
N PRO A 100 0.32 4.02 -13.22
CA PRO A 100 -0.95 3.90 -13.95
C PRO A 100 -1.81 2.79 -13.36
N ALA A 101 -3.14 2.84 -13.52
CA ALA A 101 -3.99 1.71 -13.17
C ALA A 101 -3.45 0.41 -13.80
N SER A 102 -3.57 -0.70 -13.07
CA SER A 102 -3.00 -2.01 -13.40
C SER A 102 -1.47 -2.08 -13.42
N PHE A 103 -0.75 -1.13 -12.82
CA PHE A 103 0.71 -1.25 -12.66
C PHE A 103 1.13 -2.36 -11.68
N VAL A 104 0.21 -2.80 -10.83
CA VAL A 104 0.38 -3.98 -9.98
C VAL A 104 -0.35 -5.14 -10.63
N HIS A 105 0.39 -6.23 -10.81
CA HIS A 105 -0.14 -7.50 -11.28
C HIS A 105 -0.47 -8.36 -10.08
N ALA A 106 -1.62 -9.02 -10.10
CA ALA A 106 -2.12 -9.82 -8.99
C ALA A 106 -2.67 -11.15 -9.50
N ALA A 107 -2.47 -12.17 -8.67
CA ALA A 107 -3.04 -13.50 -8.75
C ALA A 107 -3.44 -13.95 -7.33
N PRO A 108 -4.17 -15.06 -7.17
CA PRO A 108 -4.63 -15.50 -5.85
C PRO A 108 -3.51 -15.67 -4.81
N ASP A 109 -2.31 -16.05 -5.25
CA ASP A 109 -1.19 -16.44 -4.40
C ASP A 109 0.04 -15.52 -4.50
N HIS A 110 0.03 -14.51 -5.37
CA HIS A 110 1.14 -13.58 -5.51
C HIS A 110 0.76 -12.25 -6.16
N LEU A 111 1.54 -11.21 -5.85
CA LEU A 111 1.52 -9.92 -6.52
C LEU A 111 2.90 -9.60 -7.05
N TRP A 112 2.99 -8.78 -8.10
CA TRP A 112 4.24 -8.15 -8.48
C TRP A 112 4.03 -6.77 -9.08
N TRP A 113 5.05 -5.92 -8.97
CA TRP A 113 5.04 -4.58 -9.56
C TRP A 113 6.45 -4.18 -10.01
N PRO A 114 6.57 -3.36 -11.07
CA PRO A 114 7.86 -2.83 -11.50
C PRO A 114 8.39 -1.78 -10.51
N ASP A 115 9.70 -1.70 -10.36
CA ASP A 115 10.30 -0.61 -9.56
C ASP A 115 10.36 0.68 -10.37
N TYR A 116 9.30 1.48 -10.33
CA TYR A 116 9.34 2.80 -10.94
C TYR A 116 10.42 3.67 -10.29
N PRO A 117 11.18 4.46 -11.09
CA PRO A 117 12.19 5.37 -10.56
C PRO A 117 11.59 6.31 -9.50
N GLY A 118 12.05 6.14 -8.25
CA GLY A 118 11.67 6.98 -7.12
C GLY A 118 12.73 8.04 -6.80
N ASN A 119 12.91 8.35 -5.52
CA ASN A 119 13.97 9.24 -5.04
C ASN A 119 15.37 8.57 -4.99
N ASN A 120 15.52 7.38 -5.57
CA ASN A 120 16.75 6.58 -5.59
C ASN A 120 17.38 6.31 -4.21
N MET A 121 16.63 6.49 -3.11
CA MET A 121 17.15 6.25 -1.77
C MET A 121 17.16 4.77 -1.38
N PHE A 122 16.57 3.88 -2.21
CA PHE A 122 16.54 2.43 -2.01
C PHE A 122 16.02 1.93 -0.65
N ASN A 123 15.41 2.77 0.19
CA ASN A 123 15.03 2.41 1.56
C ASN A 123 14.23 1.10 1.65
N SER A 124 13.13 0.98 0.88
CA SER A 124 12.36 -0.26 0.92
C SER A 124 13.13 -1.46 0.37
N PHE A 125 14.05 -1.28 -0.59
CA PHE A 125 14.79 -2.40 -1.20
C PHE A 125 15.95 -2.86 -0.36
N GLY A 126 16.65 -1.92 0.29
CA GLY A 126 17.64 -2.23 1.32
C GLY A 126 16.99 -3.01 2.46
N ASN A 127 15.82 -2.57 2.92
CA ASN A 127 15.04 -3.31 3.92
C ASN A 127 14.69 -4.72 3.43
N LEU A 128 14.09 -4.85 2.24
CA LEU A 128 13.68 -6.15 1.68
C LEU A 128 14.85 -7.10 1.38
N ALA A 129 16.06 -6.59 1.16
CA ALA A 129 17.25 -7.41 0.98
C ALA A 129 17.75 -8.01 2.31
N ILE A 130 17.38 -7.40 3.44
CA ILE A 130 17.80 -7.82 4.79
C ILE A 130 16.68 -8.63 5.46
N ASP A 131 15.44 -8.16 5.37
CA ASP A 131 14.24 -8.77 5.94
C ASP A 131 13.13 -8.78 4.87
N PRO A 132 12.69 -9.96 4.41
CA PRO A 132 11.68 -10.04 3.36
C PRO A 132 10.27 -9.67 3.86
N THR A 133 10.07 -9.44 5.16
CA THR A 133 8.76 -9.10 5.73
C THR A 133 8.21 -7.82 5.11
N ALA A 134 7.00 -7.91 4.56
CA ALA A 134 6.34 -6.80 3.91
C ALA A 134 4.84 -6.77 4.18
N ALA A 135 4.29 -5.57 4.17
CA ALA A 135 2.86 -5.35 4.20
C ALA A 135 2.44 -4.41 3.07
N LEU A 136 1.27 -4.65 2.48
CA LEU A 136 0.68 -3.81 1.45
C LEU A 136 -0.68 -3.30 1.94
N LEU A 137 -0.96 -2.03 1.67
CA LEU A 137 -2.28 -1.45 1.87
C LEU A 137 -2.77 -0.83 0.56
N PHE A 138 -3.90 -1.34 0.08
CA PHE A 138 -4.67 -0.75 -1.01
C PHE A 138 -5.94 -0.12 -0.44
N VAL A 139 -6.39 0.98 -1.05
CA VAL A 139 -7.56 1.73 -0.63
C VAL A 139 -8.39 2.08 -1.86
N ASP A 140 -9.67 1.69 -1.90
CA ASP A 140 -10.62 2.33 -2.81
C ASP A 140 -11.08 3.64 -2.16
N PHE A 141 -10.53 4.75 -2.66
CA PHE A 141 -10.81 6.08 -2.12
C PHE A 141 -12.26 6.56 -2.37
N ARG A 142 -13.06 5.83 -3.16
CA ARG A 142 -14.48 6.14 -3.39
C ARG A 142 -15.36 5.51 -2.33
N SER A 143 -15.13 4.23 -1.99
CA SER A 143 -15.94 3.48 -1.02
C SER A 143 -15.36 3.49 0.39
N GLY A 144 -14.06 3.76 0.54
CA GLY A 144 -13.34 3.58 1.80
C GLY A 144 -12.92 2.14 2.08
N GLU A 145 -13.18 1.21 1.16
CA GLU A 145 -12.73 -0.18 1.27
C GLU A 145 -11.21 -0.25 1.31
N THR A 146 -10.68 -1.08 2.21
CA THR A 146 -9.24 -1.34 2.31
C THR A 146 -8.93 -2.81 2.15
N LEU A 147 -7.86 -3.10 1.41
CA LEU A 147 -7.26 -4.42 1.29
C LEU A 147 -5.86 -4.36 1.91
N GLN A 148 -5.69 -5.11 2.98
CA GLN A 148 -4.44 -5.20 3.74
C GLN A 148 -3.83 -6.58 3.55
N LEU A 149 -2.60 -6.62 3.04
CA LEU A 149 -1.85 -7.84 2.79
C LEU A 149 -0.63 -7.86 3.69
N SER A 150 -0.38 -8.98 4.36
CA SER A 150 0.87 -9.24 5.07
C SER A 150 1.52 -10.49 4.51
N GLY A 151 2.84 -10.46 4.32
CA GLY A 151 3.56 -11.57 3.72
C GLY A 151 5.03 -11.26 3.51
N THR A 152 5.60 -11.79 2.44
CA THR A 152 7.01 -11.59 2.11
C THR A 152 7.19 -11.01 0.72
N ALA A 153 8.19 -10.15 0.54
CA ALA A 153 8.57 -9.58 -0.74
C ALA A 153 10.04 -9.86 -1.07
N THR A 154 10.34 -9.98 -2.36
CA THR A 154 11.70 -10.17 -2.86
C THR A 154 11.93 -9.32 -4.09
N VAL A 155 13.05 -8.60 -4.12
CA VAL A 155 13.50 -7.86 -5.30
C VAL A 155 14.06 -8.86 -6.31
N ARG A 156 13.50 -8.90 -7.51
CA ARG A 156 13.96 -9.69 -8.64
C ARG A 156 14.59 -8.76 -9.66
N TRP A 157 15.83 -9.05 -10.02
CA TRP A 157 16.53 -8.38 -11.10
C TRP A 157 16.13 -9.05 -12.40
N ASP A 158 15.57 -8.28 -13.34
CA ASP A 158 15.28 -8.82 -14.66
C ASP A 158 16.59 -8.83 -15.43
N ALA A 159 17.29 -9.96 -15.37
CA ALA A 159 18.39 -10.27 -16.27
C ALA A 159 17.82 -10.46 -17.68
N GLY A 160 17.52 -9.34 -18.35
CA GLY A 160 17.08 -9.24 -19.75
C GLY A 160 16.11 -10.33 -20.20
N SER A 161 14.80 -10.05 -20.17
CA SER A 161 13.74 -10.79 -20.90
C SER A 161 14.18 -12.09 -21.62
N VAL A 162 14.39 -13.16 -20.86
CA VAL A 162 14.49 -14.52 -21.43
C VAL A 162 13.12 -15.16 -21.30
N GLY A 163 12.29 -14.94 -22.32
CA GLY A 163 11.10 -15.74 -22.62
C GLY A 163 9.85 -15.45 -21.78
N GLY A 164 8.94 -14.64 -22.34
CA GLY A 164 7.55 -14.54 -21.89
C GLY A 164 7.08 -13.10 -21.70
N GLU A 165 6.30 -12.61 -22.65
CA GLU A 165 5.64 -11.29 -22.70
C GLU A 165 6.56 -10.05 -22.90
N VAL A 166 7.13 -9.96 -24.09
CA VAL A 166 7.72 -8.72 -24.61
C VAL A 166 6.60 -7.70 -24.85
N GLY A 167 6.61 -6.56 -24.14
CA GLY A 167 5.97 -5.33 -24.62
C GLY A 167 5.04 -4.55 -23.68
N LYS A 168 4.79 -4.98 -22.44
CA LYS A 168 3.92 -4.24 -21.49
C LYS A 168 4.65 -3.63 -20.30
N ASP A 169 5.83 -4.15 -19.96
CA ASP A 169 6.51 -3.73 -18.74
C ASP A 169 7.43 -2.52 -18.99
N PRO A 170 7.39 -1.51 -18.11
CA PRO A 170 8.33 -0.41 -18.18
C PRO A 170 9.76 -0.96 -17.92
N PRO A 171 10.78 -0.49 -18.66
CA PRO A 171 12.15 -0.99 -18.58
C PRO A 171 12.85 -0.51 -17.29
N THR A 172 12.32 -0.92 -16.14
CA THR A 172 12.83 -0.59 -14.81
C THR A 172 14.04 -1.45 -14.43
N GLY A 173 14.22 -2.60 -15.11
CA GLY A 173 15.32 -3.54 -14.88
C GLY A 173 15.17 -4.39 -13.62
N ARG A 174 14.10 -4.20 -12.85
CA ARG A 174 13.78 -4.97 -11.65
C ARG A 174 12.32 -4.84 -11.26
N ARG A 175 11.83 -5.87 -10.60
CA ARG A 175 10.47 -5.94 -10.04
C ARG A 175 10.51 -6.45 -8.61
N VAL A 176 9.46 -6.17 -7.86
CA VAL A 176 9.22 -6.80 -6.57
C VAL A 176 8.16 -7.86 -6.75
N VAL A 177 8.41 -9.06 -6.23
CA VAL A 177 7.43 -10.14 -6.14
C VAL A 177 7.03 -10.28 -4.68
N PHE A 178 5.74 -10.32 -4.40
CA PHE A 178 5.16 -10.42 -3.07
C PHE A 178 4.28 -11.67 -2.97
N ALA A 179 4.48 -12.45 -1.90
CA ALA A 179 3.68 -13.62 -1.57
C ALA A 179 2.81 -13.29 -0.34
N PRO A 180 1.49 -13.08 -0.51
CA PRO A 180 0.57 -12.88 0.60
C PRO A 180 0.52 -14.12 1.51
N GLN A 181 0.44 -13.88 2.81
CA GLN A 181 0.24 -14.90 3.84
C GLN A 181 -1.02 -14.62 4.66
N GLN A 182 -1.39 -13.35 4.77
CA GLN A 182 -2.65 -12.89 5.34
C GLN A 182 -3.26 -11.83 4.44
N VAL A 183 -4.56 -11.96 4.21
CA VAL A 183 -5.40 -11.04 3.44
C VAL A 183 -6.52 -10.59 4.35
N ILE A 184 -6.66 -9.27 4.52
CA ILE A 184 -7.71 -8.66 5.33
C ILE A 184 -8.39 -7.60 4.48
N THR A 185 -9.69 -7.76 4.23
CA THR A 185 -10.51 -6.78 3.54
C THR A 185 -11.44 -6.14 4.54
N ILE A 186 -11.48 -4.81 4.56
CA ILE A 186 -12.34 -4.02 5.45
C ILE A 186 -13.22 -3.13 4.59
N GLU A 187 -14.54 -3.27 4.70
CA GLU A 187 -15.51 -2.49 3.94
C GLU A 187 -16.59 -1.88 4.83
N SER A 188 -17.14 -0.74 4.38
CA SER A 188 -18.29 -0.11 5.01
C SER A 188 -19.57 -0.75 4.48
N VAL A 189 -20.40 -1.25 5.40
CA VAL A 189 -21.71 -1.81 5.08
C VAL A 189 -22.75 -0.73 5.31
N GLN A 190 -23.27 -0.13 4.24
CA GLN A 190 -24.52 0.62 4.34
C GLN A 190 -25.66 -0.39 4.45
N HIS A 191 -26.27 -0.54 5.63
CA HIS A 191 -27.55 -1.23 5.75
C HIS A 191 -28.56 -0.48 4.89
N SER A 192 -28.92 -1.02 3.73
CA SER A 192 -30.12 -0.57 3.04
C SER A 192 -31.29 -0.93 3.94
N LEU A 193 -31.89 0.08 4.57
CA LEU A 193 -33.25 -0.06 5.06
C LEU A 193 -34.09 -0.30 3.80
N ALA A 194 -34.46 -1.56 3.59
CA ALA A 194 -35.45 -1.94 2.60
C ALA A 194 -36.64 -1.00 2.75
N ALA A 195 -37.00 -0.31 1.67
CA ALA A 195 -38.23 0.45 1.61
C ALA A 195 -39.37 -0.49 2.00
N ALA A 196 -40.02 -0.19 3.12
CA ALA A 196 -41.30 -0.81 3.45
C ALA A 196 -42.33 -0.31 2.43
N ASP A 197 -43.09 -1.26 1.88
CA ASP A 197 -44.10 -1.11 0.83
C ASP A 197 -45.13 0.01 1.06
#